data_AF-A0A8T6UYR9-F1
#
_entry.id   AF-A0A8T6UYR9-F1
#
_cell.length_a   1.000
_cell.length_b   1.000
_cell.length_c   1.000
_cell.angle_alpha   90.00
_cell.angle_beta   90.00
_cell.angle_gamma   90.00
#
_symmetry.space_group_name_H-M   'P 1'
#
loop_
_entity.id
_entity.type
_entity.pdbx_description
1 polymer ?
#
loop_
_entity_poly.entity_id
_entity_poly.type
_entity_poly.pdbx_seq_one_letter_code
_entity_poly.pdbx_strand_id
1 'polypeptide(L)'
;MKKTSDIDVLRDICKEIETEGQVTGVHLTRLSSAFGSRFEKAWETVKDRRIKKYVFKPSGRVVWIVVGKGREYLVMPAADFCSCEDFYFQFD
;
A
#
# COMPACT_ATOMS: atom_id res chain seq x y z
N MET A 1 4.68 -27.07 4.67
CA MET A 1 3.74 -25.99 4.27
C MET A 1 4.57 -24.79 3.85
N LYS A 2 4.48 -24.33 2.60
CA LYS A 2 5.07 -23.03 2.22
C LYS A 2 4.29 -21.96 2.97
N LYS A 3 4.98 -21.15 3.78
CA LYS A 3 4.39 -19.97 4.43
C LYS A 3 4.00 -19.02 3.29
N THR A 4 2.71 -18.76 3.10
CA THR A 4 2.24 -17.77 2.12
C THR A 4 2.86 -16.42 2.47
N SER A 5 3.49 -15.75 1.51
CA SER A 5 4.12 -14.45 1.80
C SER A 5 3.03 -13.39 1.98
N ASP A 6 3.29 -12.38 2.82
CA ASP A 6 2.43 -11.19 2.97
C ASP A 6 2.03 -10.61 1.59
N ILE A 7 2.96 -10.61 0.64
CA ILE A 7 2.74 -10.10 -0.72
C ILE A 7 1.70 -10.92 -1.48
N ASP A 8 1.70 -12.25 -1.32
CA ASP A 8 0.71 -13.11 -1.97
C ASP A 8 -0.69 -12.87 -1.40
N VAL A 9 -0.80 -12.71 -0.07
CA VAL A 9 -2.08 -12.38 0.59
C VAL A 9 -2.62 -11.05 0.10
N LEU A 10 -1.78 -10.02 0.01
CA LEU A 10 -2.18 -8.71 -0.51
C LEU A 10 -2.63 -8.81 -1.97
N ARG A 11 -1.87 -9.54 -2.81
CA ARG A 11 -2.15 -9.67 -4.23
C ARG A 11 -3.51 -10.33 -4.47
N ASP A 12 -3.81 -11.38 -3.73
CA ASP A 12 -5.07 -12.12 -3.89
C ASP A 12 -6.27 -11.27 -3.47
N ILE A 13 -6.18 -10.56 -2.34
CA ILE A 13 -7.26 -9.66 -1.89
C ILE A 13 -7.45 -8.50 -2.88
N CYS A 14 -6.38 -7.93 -3.42
CA CYS A 14 -6.49 -6.87 -4.43
C CYS A 14 -7.19 -7.34 -5.72
N LYS A 15 -6.94 -8.58 -6.16
CA LYS A 15 -7.65 -9.16 -7.32
C LYS A 15 -9.14 -9.35 -7.06
N GLU A 16 -9.50 -9.78 -5.86
CA GLU A 16 -10.92 -9.90 -5.44
C GLU A 16 -11.59 -8.51 -5.47
N ILE A 17 -10.97 -7.49 -4.87
CA ILE A 17 -11.45 -6.10 -4.90
C ILE A 17 -11.62 -5.58 -6.32
N GLU A 18 -10.66 -5.83 -7.21
CA GLU A 18 -10.72 -5.42 -8.61
C GLU A 18 -11.89 -6.09 -9.35
N THR A 19 -12.13 -7.37 -9.08
CA THR A 19 -13.23 -8.14 -9.67
C THR A 19 -14.60 -7.67 -9.16
N GLU A 20 -14.71 -7.35 -7.87
CA GLU A 20 -15.96 -6.89 -7.25
C GLU A 20 -16.23 -5.39 -7.45
N GLY A 21 -15.21 -4.62 -7.82
CA GLY A 21 -15.28 -3.17 -7.98
C GLY A 21 -15.43 -2.38 -6.67
N GLN A 22 -15.32 -3.05 -5.52
CA GLN A 22 -15.52 -2.43 -4.20
C GLN A 22 -14.71 -3.11 -3.09
N VAL A 23 -14.37 -2.34 -2.06
CA VAL A 23 -13.72 -2.87 -0.85
C VAL A 23 -14.80 -3.21 0.17
N THR A 24 -14.97 -4.50 0.46
CA THR A 24 -15.95 -5.02 1.42
C THR A 24 -15.36 -5.16 2.83
N GLY A 25 -16.21 -5.33 3.84
CA GLY A 25 -15.78 -5.59 5.22
C GLY A 25 -14.99 -6.90 5.37
N VAL A 26 -15.20 -7.87 4.48
CA VAL A 26 -14.42 -9.12 4.44
C VAL A 26 -12.98 -8.84 4.02
N HIS A 27 -12.78 -8.02 2.99
CA HIS A 27 -11.45 -7.59 2.57
C HIS A 27 -10.71 -6.84 3.68
N LEU A 28 -11.39 -5.89 4.35
CA LEU A 28 -10.82 -5.11 5.45
C LEU A 28 -10.40 -6.01 6.62
N THR A 29 -11.26 -6.95 7.02
CA THR A 29 -10.95 -7.89 8.11
C THR A 29 -9.72 -8.74 7.76
N ARG A 30 -9.66 -9.30 6.54
CA ARG A 30 -8.52 -10.13 6.10
C ARG A 30 -7.21 -9.34 6.07
N LEU A 31 -7.24 -8.12 5.53
CA LEU A 31 -6.07 -7.24 5.49
C LEU A 31 -5.62 -6.84 6.90
N SER A 32 -6.56 -6.51 7.79
CA SER A 32 -6.26 -6.19 9.18
C SER A 32 -5.64 -7.39 9.92
N SER A 33 -6.15 -8.60 9.71
CA SER A 33 -5.58 -9.81 10.32
C SER A 33 -4.19 -10.14 9.78
N ALA A 34 -3.92 -9.91 8.49
CA ALA A 34 -2.64 -10.23 7.88
C ALA A 34 -1.54 -9.21 8.22
N PHE A 35 -1.88 -7.93 8.30
CA PHE A 35 -0.89 -6.84 8.37
C PHE A 35 -0.93 -6.04 9.68
N GLY A 36 -1.98 -6.20 10.50
CA GLY A 36 -2.18 -5.48 11.74
C GLY A 36 -2.17 -3.97 11.55
N SER A 37 -1.46 -3.26 12.45
CA SER A 37 -1.37 -1.80 12.45
C SER A 37 -0.75 -1.20 11.17
N ARG A 38 0.04 -1.98 10.41
CA ARG A 38 0.54 -1.53 9.09
C ARG A 38 -0.63 -1.28 8.14
N PHE A 39 -1.62 -2.16 8.12
CA PHE A 39 -2.81 -1.99 7.29
C PHE A 39 -3.71 -0.87 7.81
N GLU A 40 -3.93 -0.78 9.12
CA GLU A 40 -4.78 0.28 9.69
C GLU A 40 -4.31 1.68 9.27
N LYS A 41 -2.99 1.94 9.39
CA LYS A 41 -2.36 3.20 8.96
C LYS A 41 -2.46 3.42 7.45
N ALA A 42 -2.25 2.37 6.65
CA ALA A 42 -2.39 2.44 5.20
C ALA A 42 -3.82 2.75 4.78
N TRP A 43 -4.81 2.10 5.41
CA TRP A 43 -6.22 2.28 5.13
C TRP A 43 -6.73 3.66 5.53
N GLU A 44 -6.31 4.19 6.67
CA GLU A 44 -6.56 5.58 7.05
C GLU A 44 -6.03 6.54 5.97
N THR A 45 -4.80 6.33 5.50
CA THR A 45 -4.17 7.14 4.46
C THR A 45 -4.95 7.12 3.13
N VAL A 46 -5.50 5.95 2.75
CA VAL A 46 -6.38 5.82 1.58
C VAL A 46 -7.69 6.59 1.79
N LYS A 47 -8.37 6.38 2.93
CA LYS A 47 -9.66 7.02 3.24
C LYS A 47 -9.55 8.54 3.30
N ASP A 48 -8.45 9.05 3.85
CA ASP A 48 -8.17 10.48 3.95
C ASP A 48 -7.76 11.13 2.62
N ARG A 49 -7.69 10.35 1.52
CA ARG A 49 -7.23 10.79 0.20
C ARG A 49 -5.83 11.42 0.23
N ARG A 50 -4.94 10.89 1.07
CA ARG A 50 -3.55 11.35 1.25
C ARG A 50 -2.56 10.69 0.28
N ILE A 51 -3.03 10.20 -0.86
CA ILE A 51 -2.21 9.52 -1.88
C ILE A 51 -2.35 10.25 -3.21
N LYS A 52 -1.21 10.70 -3.76
CA LYS A 52 -1.14 11.40 -5.05
C LYS A 52 -0.45 10.50 -6.08
N LYS A 53 -1.03 10.42 -7.28
CA LYS A 53 -0.44 9.72 -8.43
C LYS A 53 0.09 10.74 -9.43
N TYR A 54 1.39 10.73 -9.66
CA TYR A 54 2.03 11.51 -10.72
C TYR A 54 2.34 10.61 -11.91
N VAL A 55 1.91 11.03 -13.10
CA VAL A 55 2.21 10.35 -14.36
C VAL A 55 3.04 11.31 -15.21
N PHE A 56 4.34 11.03 -15.31
CA PHE A 56 5.28 11.87 -16.05
C PHE A 56 5.12 11.64 -17.55
N LYS A 57 5.16 12.73 -18.33
CA LYS A 57 5.09 12.70 -19.80
C LYS A 57 6.41 13.23 -20.38
N PRO A 58 6.89 12.67 -21.51
CA PRO A 58 6.27 11.63 -22.31
C PRO A 58 6.49 10.19 -21.80
N SER A 59 7.35 9.98 -20.80
CA SER A 59 7.85 8.65 -20.40
C SER A 59 6.80 7.67 -19.86
N GLY A 60 5.65 8.16 -19.38
CA GLY A 60 4.65 7.34 -18.70
C GLY A 60 5.07 6.87 -17.30
N ARG A 61 6.22 7.33 -16.79
CA ARG A 61 6.70 6.95 -15.45
C ARG A 61 5.69 7.35 -14.39
N VAL A 62 5.32 6.39 -13.53
CA VAL A 62 4.40 6.63 -12.42
C VAL A 62 5.20 6.78 -11.13
N VAL A 63 4.92 7.84 -10.40
CA VAL A 63 5.43 8.09 -9.05
C VAL A 63 4.25 8.33 -8.13
N TRP A 64 4.28 7.69 -6.96
CA TRP A 64 3.27 7.89 -5.93
C TRP A 64 3.84 8.73 -4.80
N ILE A 65 3.05 9.66 -4.29
CA ILE A 65 3.37 10.43 -3.10
C ILE A 65 2.35 10.13 -2.02
N VAL A 66 2.82 9.70 -0.84
CA VAL A 66 2.00 9.51 0.34
C VAL A 66 2.20 10.72 1.27
N VAL A 67 1.15 11.48 1.52
CA VAL A 67 1.18 12.65 2.42
C VAL A 67 1.07 12.13 3.86
N GLY A 68 2.16 12.15 4.60
CA GLY A 68 2.16 11.79 6.02
C GLY A 68 1.80 12.97 6.92
N LYS A 69 2.03 12.80 8.23
CA LYS A 69 1.71 13.82 9.24
C LYS A 69 2.64 15.04 9.19
N GLY A 70 3.93 14.82 8.91
CA GLY A 70 4.95 15.89 8.92
C GLY A 70 5.59 16.16 7.55
N ARG A 71 5.55 15.20 6.63
CA ARG A 71 6.14 15.33 5.28
C ARG A 71 5.48 14.40 4.28
N GLU A 72 5.78 14.63 3.02
CA GLU A 72 5.41 13.76 1.91
C GLU A 72 6.48 12.68 1.69
N TYR A 73 6.04 11.46 1.37
CA TYR A 73 6.90 10.31 1.13
C TYR A 73 6.78 9.84 -0.31
N LEU A 74 7.93 9.67 -0.95
CA LEU A 74 8.05 9.13 -2.29
C LEU A 74 7.90 7.61 -2.25
N VAL A 75 6.97 7.07 -3.05
CA VAL A 75 6.77 5.64 -3.25
C VAL A 75 6.95 5.31 -4.73
N MET A 76 7.86 4.38 -5.00
CA MET A 76 8.16 3.88 -6.35
C MET A 76 7.99 2.36 -6.38
N PRO A 77 6.77 1.85 -6.64
CA PRO A 77 6.50 0.41 -6.61
C PRO A 77 7.37 -0.38 -7.60
N ALA A 78 7.72 0.20 -8.75
CA ALA A 78 8.58 -0.43 -9.75
C ALA A 78 10.04 -0.65 -9.28
N ALA A 79 10.46 0.05 -8.23
CA ALA A 79 11.78 -0.05 -7.63
C ALA A 79 11.74 -0.62 -6.20
N ASP A 80 10.58 -1.12 -5.77
CA ASP A 80 10.30 -1.57 -4.39
C ASP A 80 10.83 -0.58 -3.34
N PHE A 81 10.52 0.70 -3.53
CA PHE A 81 11.11 1.79 -2.74
C PHE A 81 10.06 2.66 -2.08
N CYS A 82 10.31 2.99 -0.81
CA CYS A 82 9.62 4.05 -0.09
C CYS A 82 10.64 4.95 0.61
N SER A 83 10.44 6.27 0.58
CA SER A 83 11.32 7.23 1.25
C SER A 83 11.03 7.40 2.75
N CYS A 84 10.17 6.57 3.35
CA CYS A 84 9.90 6.61 4.79
C CYS A 84 11.06 6.01 5.59
N GLU A 85 11.19 6.40 6.85
CA GLU A 85 12.22 5.86 7.74
C GLU A 85 12.03 4.36 7.98
N ASP A 86 10.78 3.90 8.17
CA ASP A 86 10.44 2.48 8.35
C ASP A 86 10.93 1.58 7.19
N PHE A 87 11.12 2.14 5.98
CA PHE A 87 11.68 1.39 4.85
C PHE A 87 13.17 1.08 5.05
N TYR A 88 13.92 2.01 5.64
CA TYR A 88 15.36 1.86 5.87
C TYR A 88 15.67 1.16 7.20
N PHE A 89 14.79 1.28 8.19
CA PHE A 89 15.00 0.79 9.54
C PHE A 89 13.90 -0.22 9.91
N GLN A 90 14.16 -1.49 9.60
CA GLN A 90 13.39 -2.60 10.14
C GLN A 90 14.06 -3.05 11.43
N PHE A 91 13.56 -2.59 12.58
CA PHE A 91 13.99 -3.12 13.87
C PHE A 91 13.23 -4.43 14.12
N ASP A 92 13.98 -5.53 14.25
CA ASP A 92 13.48 -6.82 14.73
C ASP A 92 13.01 -6.75 16.19
#